data_AF-A0A3C1SGR4-F1
#
_entry.id   AF-A0A3C1SGR4-F1
#
_cell.length_a   1.000
_cell.length_b   1.000
_cell.length_c   1.000
_cell.angle_alpha   90.00
_cell.angle_beta   90.00
_cell.angle_gamma   90.00
#
_symmetry.space_group_name_H-M   'P 1'
#
loop_
_entity.id
_entity.type
_entity.pdbx_description
1 polymer ?
#
loop_
_entity_poly.entity_id
_entity_poly.type
_entity_poly.pdbx_seq_one_letter_code
_entity_poly.pdbx_strand_id
1 'polypeptide(L)'
;LISVIWSFIIGYPLFRLKGHYFAIASIAASLVLKDIFEVWEFVGAARGIEILSMKYSPPDFLRLIFKEDIYYYFVILLFFIIGLLILNAFRKSRLGFQLRSIRDNEDVARSLGINVQWAKMKTYAIATAMISATGAFHACYIKNIEPEDTMSLDLSILIALMAMLGGSGSLWGPIIGAAVLVPLKSYLKTLLGAASGMVGIDLIFYGGIIMLISAIEPKGIWGIVEKRRRRRRN
;
A
#
# COMPACT_ATOMS: atom_id res chain seq x y z
N LEU A 1 3.05 -13.55 11.06
CA LEU A 1 4.39 -13.99 11.52
C LEU A 1 5.32 -14.23 10.33
N ILE A 2 4.93 -15.07 9.36
CA ILE A 2 5.70 -15.35 8.14
C ILE A 2 6.07 -14.06 7.37
N SER A 3 5.10 -13.15 7.20
CA SER A 3 5.32 -11.85 6.56
C SER A 3 6.37 -10.98 7.25
N VAL A 4 6.46 -11.05 8.59
CA VAL A 4 7.47 -10.33 9.35
C VAL A 4 8.86 -10.93 9.09
N ILE A 5 8.99 -12.26 9.08
CA ILE A 5 10.26 -12.92 8.76
C ILE A 5 10.75 -12.52 7.37
N TRP A 6 9.86 -12.57 6.36
CA TRP A 6 10.16 -12.11 5.01
C TRP A 6 10.57 -10.63 4.95
N SER A 7 9.94 -9.79 5.77
CA SER A 7 10.32 -8.37 5.85
C SER A 7 11.77 -8.17 6.32
N PHE A 8 12.29 -9.04 7.19
CA PHE A 8 13.70 -8.99 7.60
C PHE A 8 14.62 -9.51 6.50
N ILE A 9 14.26 -10.61 5.85
CA ILE A 9 15.05 -11.22 4.76
C ILE A 9 15.22 -10.24 3.60
N ILE A 10 14.14 -9.61 3.17
CA ILE A 10 14.13 -8.68 2.03
C ILE A 10 14.57 -7.29 2.49
N GLY A 11 14.05 -6.79 3.61
CA GLY A 11 14.35 -5.43 4.07
C GLY A 11 15.82 -5.22 4.43
N TYR A 12 16.52 -6.25 4.92
CA TYR A 12 17.90 -6.10 5.40
C TYR A 12 18.89 -5.71 4.29
N PRO A 13 18.94 -6.40 3.13
CA PRO A 13 19.76 -5.97 2.01
C PRO A 13 19.26 -4.66 1.40
N LEU A 14 17.94 -4.45 1.30
CA LEU A 14 17.41 -3.24 0.68
C LEU A 14 17.79 -1.97 1.45
N PHE A 15 17.72 -1.98 2.79
CA PHE A 15 18.07 -0.80 3.59
C PHE A 15 19.56 -0.43 3.60
N ARG A 16 20.43 -1.24 2.97
CA ARG A 16 21.83 -0.85 2.72
C ARG A 16 21.96 0.14 1.57
N LEU A 17 20.95 0.25 0.72
CA LEU A 17 20.92 1.17 -0.42
C LEU A 17 20.40 2.55 0.01
N LYS A 18 20.93 3.61 -0.61
CA LYS A 18 20.54 5.01 -0.33
C LYS A 18 19.86 5.64 -1.55
N GLY A 19 18.92 6.55 -1.29
CA GLY A 19 18.28 7.38 -2.32
C GLY A 19 17.50 6.58 -3.37
N HIS A 20 17.67 6.93 -4.65
CA HIS A 20 16.94 6.31 -5.76
C HIS A 20 17.23 4.82 -5.92
N TYR A 21 18.44 4.37 -5.57
CA TYR A 21 18.79 2.95 -5.63
C TYR A 21 17.91 2.08 -4.74
N PHE A 22 17.45 2.61 -3.59
CA PHE A 22 16.51 1.90 -2.72
C PHE A 22 15.17 1.66 -3.41
N ALA A 23 14.64 2.65 -4.12
CA ALA A 23 13.37 2.54 -4.83
C ALA A 23 13.47 1.52 -5.99
N ILE A 24 14.52 1.62 -6.80
CA ILE A 24 14.77 0.70 -7.92
C ILE A 24 14.91 -0.74 -7.41
N ALA A 25 15.67 -0.95 -6.34
CA ALA A 25 15.83 -2.28 -5.74
C ALA A 25 14.53 -2.81 -5.13
N SER A 26 13.68 -1.95 -4.58
CA SER A 26 12.35 -2.35 -4.06
C SER A 26 11.44 -2.85 -5.17
N ILE A 27 11.42 -2.14 -6.31
CA ILE A 27 10.68 -2.54 -7.50
C ILE A 27 11.22 -3.86 -8.05
N ALA A 28 12.54 -3.95 -8.26
CA ALA A 28 13.17 -5.17 -8.75
C ALA A 28 12.92 -6.37 -7.83
N ALA A 29 13.01 -6.19 -6.51
CA ALA A 29 12.69 -7.24 -5.55
C ALA A 29 11.23 -7.70 -5.66
N SER A 30 10.29 -6.78 -5.84
CA SER A 30 8.88 -7.15 -6.02
C SER A 30 8.62 -7.93 -7.31
N LEU A 31 9.28 -7.55 -8.41
CA LEU A 31 9.17 -8.24 -9.70
C LEU A 31 9.78 -9.64 -9.64
N VAL A 32 11.01 -9.77 -9.11
CA VAL A 32 11.66 -11.08 -8.96
C VAL A 32 10.83 -12.01 -8.08
N LEU A 33 10.22 -11.50 -7.02
CA LEU A 33 9.31 -12.31 -6.20
C LEU A 33 8.08 -12.73 -7.00
N LYS A 34 7.46 -11.84 -7.79
CA LYS A 34 6.33 -12.20 -8.65
C LYS A 34 6.73 -13.32 -9.63
N ASP A 35 7.85 -13.18 -10.32
CA ASP A 35 8.34 -14.18 -11.30
C ASP A 35 8.59 -15.56 -10.65
N ILE A 36 9.12 -15.57 -9.43
CA ILE A 36 9.31 -16.83 -8.66
C ILE A 36 7.96 -17.49 -8.40
N PHE A 37 6.93 -16.73 -8.02
CA PHE A 37 5.59 -17.27 -7.74
C PHE A 37 4.87 -17.75 -9.02
N GLU A 38 5.14 -17.14 -10.18
CA GLU A 38 4.59 -17.58 -11.46
C GLU A 38 5.13 -18.95 -11.92
N VAL A 39 6.36 -19.30 -11.56
CA VAL A 39 6.96 -20.61 -11.88
C VAL A 39 6.68 -21.66 -10.80
N TRP A 40 6.27 -21.23 -9.60
CA TRP A 40 6.15 -22.14 -8.46
C TRP A 40 4.87 -22.99 -8.52
N GLU A 41 5.02 -24.25 -8.92
CA GLU A 41 3.91 -25.21 -9.08
C GLU A 41 3.07 -25.39 -7.80
N PHE A 42 3.69 -25.31 -6.61
CA PHE A 42 2.98 -25.46 -5.34
C PHE A 42 1.90 -24.39 -5.13
N VAL A 43 2.08 -23.20 -5.71
CA VAL A 43 1.15 -22.06 -5.59
C VAL A 43 0.23 -21.98 -6.81
N GLY A 44 0.16 -23.04 -7.64
CA GLY A 44 -0.63 -23.06 -8.86
C GLY A 44 0.03 -22.38 -10.06
N ALA A 45 1.32 -22.01 -9.93
CA ALA A 45 2.10 -21.31 -10.96
C ALA A 45 1.35 -20.06 -11.48
N ALA A 46 1.53 -19.73 -12.77
CA ALA A 46 0.88 -18.58 -13.40
C ALA A 46 -0.66 -18.62 -13.34
N ARG A 47 -1.28 -19.81 -13.25
CA ARG A 47 -2.76 -19.93 -13.13
C ARG A 47 -3.28 -19.58 -11.74
N GLY A 48 -2.42 -19.61 -10.74
CA GLY A 48 -2.82 -19.37 -9.36
C GLY A 48 -3.69 -20.47 -8.75
N ILE A 49 -4.28 -20.16 -7.60
CA ILE A 49 -5.18 -21.06 -6.86
C ILE A 49 -6.53 -20.39 -6.67
N GLU A 50 -7.58 -21.06 -7.15
CA GLU A 50 -8.97 -20.70 -6.85
C GLU A 50 -9.37 -21.24 -5.46
N ILE A 51 -9.88 -20.34 -4.62
CA ILE A 51 -10.44 -20.67 -3.32
C ILE A 51 -11.90 -21.11 -3.55
N LEU A 52 -12.08 -22.39 -3.82
CA LEU A 52 -13.40 -23.00 -4.02
C LEU A 52 -14.30 -22.81 -2.79
N SER A 53 -15.28 -21.90 -2.89
CA SER A 53 -16.26 -21.61 -1.84
C SER A 53 -17.21 -22.77 -1.53
N MET A 54 -17.26 -23.83 -2.36
CA MET A 54 -18.14 -24.98 -2.18
C MET A 54 -17.70 -25.97 -1.08
N LYS A 55 -16.46 -25.88 -0.58
CA LYS A 55 -15.94 -26.87 0.40
C LYS A 55 -16.26 -26.51 1.86
N TYR A 56 -16.80 -25.34 2.13
CA TYR A 56 -16.95 -24.82 3.50
C TYR A 56 -18.39 -24.38 3.78
N SER A 57 -18.88 -24.68 4.98
CA SER A 57 -20.21 -24.28 5.44
C SER A 57 -20.13 -22.86 6.03
N PRO A 58 -20.67 -21.82 5.37
CA PRO A 58 -20.66 -20.46 5.93
C PRO A 58 -21.59 -20.35 7.14
N PRO A 59 -21.27 -19.53 8.16
CA PRO A 59 -20.15 -18.58 8.23
C PRO A 59 -18.88 -19.18 8.89
N ASP A 60 -17.74 -19.11 8.22
CA ASP A 60 -16.43 -19.43 8.80
C ASP A 60 -15.63 -18.14 9.03
N PHE A 61 -15.72 -17.61 10.25
CA PHE A 61 -14.98 -16.41 10.68
C PHE A 61 -13.46 -16.61 10.70
N LEU A 62 -12.99 -17.86 10.83
CA LEU A 62 -11.56 -18.16 10.86
C LEU A 62 -10.93 -18.07 9.46
N ARG A 63 -11.70 -18.44 8.43
CA ARG A 63 -11.27 -18.38 7.03
C ARG A 63 -11.75 -17.11 6.30
N LEU A 64 -12.54 -16.27 6.97
CA LEU A 64 -13.15 -15.06 6.42
C LEU A 64 -13.99 -15.34 5.16
N ILE A 65 -14.63 -16.52 5.11
CA ILE A 65 -15.52 -16.90 4.00
C ILE A 65 -16.95 -16.63 4.44
N PHE A 66 -17.52 -15.56 3.89
CA PHE A 66 -18.90 -15.15 4.13
C PHE A 66 -19.75 -15.32 2.88
N LYS A 67 -21.04 -15.63 3.09
CA LYS A 67 -22.03 -15.76 2.02
C LYS A 67 -22.51 -14.40 1.52
N GLU A 68 -22.60 -13.41 2.41
CA GLU A 68 -23.05 -12.06 2.09
C GLU A 68 -21.90 -11.06 2.07
N ASP A 69 -21.92 -10.16 1.08
CA ASP A 69 -20.89 -9.12 0.88
C ASP A 69 -20.80 -8.14 2.04
N ILE A 70 -21.89 -7.99 2.81
CA ILE A 70 -21.97 -7.07 3.94
C ILE A 70 -20.96 -7.40 5.05
N TYR A 71 -20.66 -8.69 5.26
CA TYR A 71 -19.68 -9.10 6.26
C TYR A 71 -18.26 -8.71 5.88
N TYR A 72 -17.91 -8.78 4.59
CA TYR A 72 -16.60 -8.33 4.10
C TYR A 72 -16.44 -6.82 4.32
N TYR A 73 -17.50 -6.04 4.14
CA TYR A 73 -17.49 -4.61 4.44
C TYR A 73 -17.16 -4.32 5.92
N PHE A 74 -17.79 -5.02 6.86
CA PHE A 74 -17.50 -4.83 8.29
C PHE A 74 -16.07 -5.27 8.67
N VAL A 75 -15.55 -6.34 8.07
CA VAL A 75 -14.18 -6.81 8.32
C VAL A 75 -13.15 -5.82 7.78
N ILE A 76 -13.30 -5.32 6.55
CA ILE A 76 -12.36 -4.32 6.01
C ILE A 76 -12.45 -2.99 6.76
N LEU A 77 -13.65 -2.58 7.20
CA LEU A 77 -13.83 -1.41 8.05
C LEU A 77 -13.11 -1.58 9.39
N LEU A 78 -13.17 -2.77 9.99
CA LEU A 78 -12.43 -3.09 11.20
C LEU A 78 -10.92 -2.97 10.96
N PHE A 79 -10.38 -3.54 9.88
CA PHE A 79 -8.96 -3.39 9.54
C PHE A 79 -8.57 -1.93 9.29
N PHE A 80 -9.43 -1.15 8.64
CA PHE A 80 -9.21 0.28 8.44
C PHE A 80 -9.10 1.03 9.77
N ILE A 81 -10.05 0.82 10.69
CA ILE A 81 -10.04 1.46 12.02
C ILE A 81 -8.81 1.04 12.83
N ILE A 82 -8.51 -0.27 12.87
CA ILE A 82 -7.32 -0.79 13.56
C ILE A 82 -6.06 -0.18 12.96
N GLY A 83 -5.97 -0.08 11.64
CA GLY A 83 -4.84 0.53 10.94
C GLY A 83 -4.64 1.99 11.32
N LEU A 84 -5.72 2.77 11.43
CA LEU A 84 -5.66 4.17 11.90
C LEU A 84 -5.22 4.29 13.35
N LEU A 85 -5.71 3.42 14.23
CA LEU A 85 -5.31 3.40 15.64
C LEU A 85 -3.82 3.07 15.79
N ILE A 86 -3.35 2.03 15.10
CA ILE A 86 -1.93 1.64 15.11
C ILE A 86 -1.07 2.78 14.57
N LEU A 87 -1.45 3.40 13.44
CA LEU A 87 -0.69 4.50 12.85
C LEU A 87 -0.65 5.74 13.76
N ASN A 88 -1.76 6.05 14.42
CA ASN A 88 -1.82 7.15 15.39
C ASN A 88 -0.95 6.89 16.62
N ALA A 89 -0.95 5.66 17.15
CA ALA A 89 -0.08 5.25 18.25
C ALA A 89 1.40 5.24 17.82
N PHE A 90 1.69 4.70 16.64
CA PHE A 90 3.03 4.65 16.06
C PHE A 90 3.64 6.03 15.90
N ARG A 91 2.86 7.01 15.41
CA ARG A 91 3.31 8.40 15.28
C ARG A 91 3.66 9.05 16.62
N LYS A 92 3.06 8.62 17.74
CA LYS A 92 3.38 9.11 19.08
C LYS A 92 4.51 8.32 19.75
N SER A 93 4.90 7.18 19.18
CA SER A 93 5.93 6.30 19.73
C SER A 93 7.36 6.82 19.48
N ARG A 94 8.33 6.32 20.24
CA ARG A 94 9.77 6.62 20.05
C ARG A 94 10.26 6.31 18.64
N LEU A 95 9.79 5.21 18.04
CA LEU A 95 10.14 4.83 16.66
C LEU A 95 9.65 5.89 15.65
N GLY A 96 8.44 6.40 15.82
CA GLY A 96 7.89 7.48 14.97
C GLY A 96 8.67 8.79 15.08
N PHE A 97 9.26 9.11 16.24
CA PHE A 97 10.17 10.24 16.38
C PHE A 97 11.52 9.99 15.72
N GLN A 98 12.11 8.81 15.89
CA GLN A 98 13.36 8.42 15.24
C GLN A 98 13.24 8.46 13.70
N LEU A 99 12.11 8.04 13.13
CA LEU A 99 11.91 8.13 11.68
C LEU A 99 11.80 9.56 11.18
N ARG A 100 11.24 10.47 11.98
CA ARG A 100 11.16 11.89 11.61
C ARG A 100 12.55 12.51 11.56
N SER A 101 13.42 12.22 12.53
CA SER A 101 14.80 12.69 12.47
C SER A 101 15.59 12.05 11.32
N ILE A 102 15.40 10.75 11.06
CA ILE A 102 16.01 10.07 9.91
C ILE A 102 15.57 10.70 8.58
N ARG A 103 14.29 11.10 8.48
CA ARG A 103 13.74 11.75 7.29
C ARG A 103 14.34 13.13 7.05
N ASP A 104 14.62 13.89 8.12
CA ASP A 104 15.18 15.23 8.01
C ASP A 104 16.66 15.16 7.61
N ASN A 105 17.48 14.37 8.30
CA ASN A 105 18.84 14.06 7.90
C ASN A 105 19.32 12.75 8.53
N GLU A 106 19.55 11.74 7.68
CA GLU A 106 19.96 10.41 8.10
C GLU A 106 21.34 10.39 8.79
N ASP A 107 22.29 11.17 8.28
CA ASP A 107 23.65 11.20 8.81
C ASP A 107 23.68 11.91 10.18
N VAL A 108 22.89 12.98 10.36
CA VAL A 108 22.72 13.65 11.66
C VAL A 108 22.03 12.74 12.68
N ALA A 109 20.98 12.03 12.28
CA ALA A 109 20.30 11.07 13.15
C ALA A 109 21.26 9.97 13.65
N ARG A 110 22.18 9.52 12.79
CA ARG A 110 23.20 8.54 13.13
C ARG A 110 24.22 9.09 14.12
N SER A 111 24.66 10.33 13.96
CA SER A 111 25.54 11.01 14.92
C SER A 111 24.91 11.19 16.30
N LEU A 112 23.57 11.28 16.38
CA LEU A 112 22.81 11.31 17.63
C LEU A 112 22.60 9.91 18.26
N GLY A 113 23.27 8.87 17.74
CA GLY A 113 23.19 7.50 18.26
C GLY A 113 21.96 6.71 17.82
N ILE A 114 21.15 7.22 16.88
CA ILE A 114 19.99 6.50 16.36
C ILE A 114 20.48 5.42 15.40
N ASN A 115 20.16 4.17 15.71
CA ASN A 115 20.41 3.07 14.79
C ASN A 115 19.39 3.08 13.64
N VAL A 116 19.75 3.78 12.57
CA VAL A 116 18.89 4.01 11.40
C VAL A 116 18.40 2.71 10.78
N GLN A 117 19.29 1.72 10.62
CA GLN A 117 18.96 0.46 9.96
C GLN A 117 17.91 -0.32 10.77
N TRP A 118 18.08 -0.40 12.08
CA TRP A 118 17.10 -1.06 12.94
C TRP A 118 15.79 -0.30 13.07
N ALA A 119 15.82 1.04 13.05
CA ALA A 119 14.60 1.85 13.07
C ALA A 119 13.77 1.66 11.79
N LYS A 120 14.41 1.68 10.60
CA LYS A 120 13.76 1.39 9.31
C LYS A 120 13.23 -0.04 9.27
N MET A 121 14.02 -1.02 9.72
CA MET A 121 13.64 -2.43 9.74
C MET A 121 12.41 -2.72 10.62
N LYS A 122 12.39 -2.23 11.87
CA LYS A 122 11.25 -2.41 12.77
C LYS A 122 9.98 -1.80 12.19
N THR A 123 10.10 -0.63 11.57
CA THR A 123 8.99 0.05 10.91
C THR A 123 8.48 -0.76 9.71
N TYR A 124 9.40 -1.29 8.90
CA TYR A 124 9.08 -2.12 7.75
C TYR A 124 8.37 -3.42 8.17
N ALA A 125 8.81 -4.06 9.26
CA ALA A 125 8.16 -5.23 9.82
C ALA A 125 6.72 -4.94 10.28
N ILE A 126 6.48 -3.82 10.96
CA ILE A 126 5.14 -3.40 11.39
C ILE A 126 4.25 -3.12 10.17
N ALA A 127 4.76 -2.38 9.19
CA ALA A 127 4.02 -2.07 7.96
C ALA A 127 3.68 -3.35 7.18
N THR A 128 4.64 -4.25 7.02
CA THR A 128 4.45 -5.53 6.31
C THR A 128 3.45 -6.43 7.03
N ALA A 129 3.46 -6.46 8.36
CA ALA A 129 2.46 -7.19 9.14
C ALA A 129 1.04 -6.70 8.84
N MET A 130 0.84 -5.37 8.85
CA MET A 130 -0.46 -4.76 8.55
C MET A 130 -0.91 -5.01 7.11
N ILE A 131 -0.02 -4.75 6.15
CA ILE A 131 -0.33 -4.92 4.72
C ILE A 131 -0.60 -6.40 4.40
N SER A 132 0.14 -7.34 5.00
CA SER A 132 -0.09 -8.77 4.77
C SER A 132 -1.46 -9.24 5.28
N ALA A 133 -1.97 -8.67 6.38
CA ALA A 133 -3.31 -8.99 6.86
C ALA A 133 -4.39 -8.49 5.88
N THR A 134 -4.25 -7.25 5.40
CA THR A 134 -5.15 -6.69 4.38
C THR A 134 -5.06 -7.45 3.05
N GLY A 135 -3.86 -7.85 2.63
CA GLY A 135 -3.63 -8.62 1.41
C GLY A 135 -4.23 -10.03 1.49
N ALA A 136 -4.08 -10.71 2.62
CA ALA A 136 -4.73 -12.01 2.85
C ALA A 136 -6.26 -11.89 2.80
N PHE A 137 -6.83 -10.84 3.39
CA PHE A 137 -8.26 -10.55 3.27
C PHE A 137 -8.69 -10.27 1.83
N HIS A 138 -7.91 -9.50 1.07
CA HIS A 138 -8.18 -9.21 -0.34
C HIS A 138 -8.20 -10.50 -1.19
N ALA A 139 -7.27 -11.42 -0.94
CA ALA A 139 -7.26 -12.74 -1.55
C ALA A 139 -8.52 -13.56 -1.20
N CYS A 140 -8.95 -13.57 0.07
CA CYS A 140 -10.19 -14.21 0.49
C CYS A 140 -11.43 -13.60 -0.16
N TYR A 141 -11.43 -12.28 -0.39
CA TYR A 141 -12.54 -11.56 -1.01
C TYR A 141 -12.68 -11.88 -2.51
N ILE A 142 -11.56 -11.85 -3.26
CA ILE A 142 -11.57 -12.16 -4.71
C ILE A 142 -11.75 -13.65 -4.96
N LYS A 143 -11.37 -14.52 -4.00
CA LYS A 143 -11.45 -15.98 -4.07
C LYS A 143 -10.57 -16.60 -5.16
N ASN A 144 -9.70 -15.81 -5.78
CA ASN A 144 -8.66 -16.28 -6.69
C ASN A 144 -7.34 -15.63 -6.29
N ILE A 145 -6.28 -16.44 -6.26
CA ILE A 145 -4.91 -15.97 -5.97
C ILE A 145 -4.08 -16.23 -7.22
N GLU A 146 -4.09 -15.27 -8.12
CA GLU A 146 -3.25 -15.25 -9.31
C GLU A 146 -2.09 -14.27 -9.10
N PRO A 147 -0.82 -14.67 -9.33
CA PRO A 147 0.33 -13.80 -9.13
C PRO A 147 0.24 -12.48 -9.92
N GLU A 148 -0.35 -12.52 -11.11
CA GLU A 148 -0.49 -11.33 -11.97
C GLU A 148 -1.34 -10.24 -11.31
N ASP A 149 -2.48 -10.62 -10.72
CA ASP A 149 -3.40 -9.69 -10.06
C ASP A 149 -2.97 -9.34 -8.62
N THR A 150 -2.63 -10.35 -7.83
CA THR A 150 -2.36 -10.17 -6.38
C THR A 150 -1.00 -9.54 -6.08
N MET A 151 -0.02 -9.73 -6.97
CA MET A 151 1.34 -9.16 -6.84
C MET A 151 1.63 -8.10 -7.93
N SER A 152 0.58 -7.48 -8.48
CA SER A 152 0.70 -6.48 -9.53
C SER A 152 1.53 -5.26 -9.09
N LEU A 153 2.49 -4.88 -9.95
CA LEU A 153 3.23 -3.63 -9.82
C LEU A 153 2.29 -2.42 -9.88
N ASP A 154 1.25 -2.47 -10.72
CA ASP A 154 0.30 -1.38 -10.90
C ASP A 154 -0.48 -1.10 -9.62
N LEU A 155 -0.87 -2.15 -8.89
CA LEU A 155 -1.51 -2.01 -7.59
C LEU A 155 -0.56 -1.35 -6.59
N SER A 156 0.70 -1.77 -6.55
CA SER A 156 1.73 -1.22 -5.66
C SER A 156 1.99 0.26 -5.93
N ILE A 157 2.12 0.64 -7.21
CA ILE A 157 2.29 2.04 -7.65
C ILE A 157 1.04 2.85 -7.28
N LEU A 158 -0.16 2.32 -7.53
CA LEU A 158 -1.41 2.99 -7.22
C LEU A 158 -1.57 3.27 -5.72
N ILE A 159 -1.21 2.32 -4.84
CA ILE A 159 -1.21 2.54 -3.39
C ILE A 159 -0.19 3.63 -3.01
N ALA A 160 1.01 3.60 -3.59
CA ALA A 160 2.02 4.64 -3.36
C ALA A 160 1.53 6.03 -3.81
N LEU A 161 0.88 6.10 -4.96
CA LEU A 161 0.30 7.33 -5.50
C LEU A 161 -0.81 7.89 -4.60
N MET A 162 -1.71 7.05 -4.07
CA MET A 162 -2.71 7.51 -3.08
C MET A 162 -2.05 8.17 -1.88
N ALA A 163 -0.97 7.57 -1.35
CA ALA A 163 -0.25 8.12 -0.21
C ALA A 163 0.48 9.44 -0.56
N MET A 164 1.11 9.51 -1.74
CA MET A 164 1.86 10.68 -2.20
C MET A 164 0.94 11.86 -2.53
N LEU A 165 -0.07 11.64 -3.37
CA LEU A 165 -1.06 12.66 -3.75
C LEU A 165 -1.90 13.12 -2.57
N GLY A 166 -2.20 12.21 -1.64
CA GLY A 166 -2.88 12.54 -0.40
C GLY A 166 -2.07 13.47 0.51
N GLY A 167 -0.75 13.26 0.57
CA GLY A 167 0.20 14.07 1.33
C GLY A 167 1.10 13.21 2.22
N SER A 168 2.39 13.18 1.89
CA SER A 168 3.41 12.40 2.59
C SER A 168 3.70 12.97 4.00
N GLY A 169 3.11 12.37 5.03
CA GLY A 169 3.36 12.72 6.44
C GLY A 169 2.12 13.06 7.27
N SER A 170 0.93 13.04 6.66
CA SER A 170 -0.35 13.17 7.37
C SER A 170 -1.04 11.82 7.54
N LEU A 171 -1.75 11.66 8.65
CA LEU A 171 -2.66 10.52 8.88
C LEU A 171 -3.81 10.52 7.87
N TRP A 172 -4.28 11.71 7.48
CA TRP A 172 -5.42 11.89 6.58
C TRP A 172 -5.05 11.88 5.10
N GLY A 173 -3.77 12.03 4.77
CA GLY A 173 -3.29 12.10 3.39
C GLY A 173 -3.74 10.87 2.59
N PRO A 174 -3.30 9.65 2.95
CA PRO A 174 -3.65 8.44 2.21
C PRO A 174 -5.17 8.21 2.09
N ILE A 175 -5.96 8.59 3.10
CA ILE A 175 -7.44 8.48 3.06
C ILE A 175 -8.01 9.39 1.98
N ILE A 176 -7.59 10.65 1.94
CA ILE A 176 -8.05 11.62 0.94
C ILE A 176 -7.57 11.21 -0.46
N GLY A 177 -6.31 10.77 -0.58
CA GLY A 177 -5.77 10.27 -1.83
C GLY A 177 -6.56 9.08 -2.37
N ALA A 178 -6.92 8.12 -1.51
CA ALA A 178 -7.77 7.00 -1.89
C ALA A 178 -9.20 7.44 -2.27
N ALA A 179 -9.81 8.34 -1.48
CA ALA A 179 -11.15 8.86 -1.74
C ALA A 179 -11.27 9.62 -3.06
N VAL A 180 -10.17 10.19 -3.58
CA VAL A 180 -10.14 10.87 -4.88
C VAL A 180 -9.74 9.92 -6.00
N LEU A 181 -8.65 9.17 -5.85
CA LEU A 181 -8.09 8.35 -6.92
C LEU A 181 -8.90 7.10 -7.23
N VAL A 182 -9.50 6.45 -6.23
CA VAL A 182 -10.28 5.23 -6.47
C VAL A 182 -11.53 5.52 -7.31
N PRO A 183 -12.40 6.49 -6.96
CA PRO A 183 -13.54 6.83 -7.81
C PRO A 183 -13.11 7.37 -9.17
N LEU A 184 -12.02 8.14 -9.24
CA LEU A 184 -11.49 8.64 -10.49
C LEU A 184 -11.08 7.51 -11.43
N LYS A 185 -10.31 6.52 -10.92
CA LYS A 185 -9.92 5.34 -11.69
C LYS A 185 -11.14 4.57 -12.19
N SER A 186 -12.11 4.32 -11.31
CA SER A 186 -13.33 3.60 -11.67
C SER A 186 -14.17 4.36 -12.70
N TYR A 187 -14.31 5.67 -12.56
CA TYR A 187 -15.07 6.51 -13.49
C TYR A 187 -14.41 6.58 -14.87
N LEU A 188 -13.09 6.77 -14.93
CA LEU A 188 -12.34 6.74 -16.19
C LEU A 188 -12.43 5.37 -16.87
N LYS A 189 -12.33 4.28 -16.10
CA LYS A 189 -12.48 2.92 -16.63
C LYS A 189 -13.87 2.69 -17.23
N THR A 190 -14.93 3.13 -16.56
CA THR A 190 -16.30 2.98 -17.06
C THR A 190 -16.58 3.89 -18.26
N LEU A 191 -16.16 5.15 -18.21
CA LEU A 191 -16.44 6.14 -19.26
C LEU A 191 -15.61 5.91 -20.52
N LEU A 192 -14.30 5.71 -20.37
CA LEU A 192 -13.38 5.58 -21.50
C LEU A 192 -13.12 4.11 -21.84
N GLY A 193 -12.91 3.25 -20.85
CA GLY A 193 -12.65 1.82 -21.09
C GLY A 193 -13.85 1.05 -21.66
N ALA A 194 -15.06 1.27 -21.12
CA ALA A 194 -16.25 0.53 -21.57
C ALA A 194 -17.00 1.21 -22.73
N ALA A 195 -17.08 2.55 -22.79
CA ALA A 195 -17.89 3.23 -23.80
C ALA A 195 -17.19 3.46 -25.14
N SER A 196 -15.85 3.46 -25.19
CA SER A 196 -15.10 3.76 -26.42
C SER A 196 -14.46 2.54 -27.09
N GLY A 197 -14.47 1.36 -26.47
CA GLY A 197 -13.85 0.13 -27.00
C GLY A 197 -12.33 0.19 -27.14
N MET A 198 -11.69 1.31 -26.76
CA MET A 198 -10.26 1.54 -26.85
C MET A 198 -9.61 1.24 -25.49
N VAL A 199 -9.27 -0.03 -25.29
CA VAL A 199 -8.54 -0.51 -24.10
C VAL A 199 -7.19 0.21 -24.00
N GLY A 200 -6.92 0.89 -22.87
CA GLY A 200 -5.63 1.54 -22.57
C GLY A 200 -5.63 3.07 -22.64
N ILE A 201 -6.63 3.71 -23.27
CA ILE A 201 -6.75 5.18 -23.27
C ILE A 201 -7.07 5.72 -21.87
N ASP A 202 -7.87 4.99 -21.11
CA ASP A 202 -8.18 5.27 -19.72
C ASP A 202 -6.91 5.39 -18.86
N LEU A 203 -5.91 4.54 -19.09
CA LEU A 203 -4.61 4.59 -18.40
C LEU A 203 -3.81 5.84 -18.75
N ILE A 204 -3.81 6.28 -20.01
CA ILE A 204 -3.10 7.50 -20.45
C ILE A 204 -3.71 8.72 -19.76
N PHE A 205 -5.03 8.85 -19.79
CA PHE A 205 -5.72 9.97 -19.11
C PHE A 205 -5.53 9.90 -17.60
N TYR A 206 -5.63 8.72 -17.00
CA TYR A 206 -5.44 8.54 -15.57
C TYR A 206 -4.01 8.94 -15.14
N GLY A 207 -2.99 8.48 -15.85
CA GLY A 207 -1.60 8.86 -15.64
C GLY A 207 -1.35 10.36 -15.86
N GLY A 208 -1.95 10.93 -16.90
CA GLY A 208 -1.89 12.37 -17.19
C GLY A 208 -2.50 13.22 -16.08
N ILE A 209 -3.67 12.85 -15.56
CA ILE A 209 -4.31 13.53 -14.43
C ILE A 209 -3.44 13.43 -13.18
N ILE A 210 -2.87 12.26 -12.88
CA ILE A 210 -1.96 12.08 -11.74
C ILE A 210 -0.72 12.97 -11.89
N MET A 211 -0.13 13.02 -13.09
CA MET A 211 1.03 13.85 -13.37
C MET A 211 0.72 15.34 -13.18
N LEU A 212 -0.45 15.77 -13.67
CA LEU A 212 -0.92 17.14 -13.53
C LEU A 212 -1.18 17.51 -12.07
N ILE A 213 -1.87 16.66 -11.29
CA ILE A 213 -2.11 16.92 -9.86
C ILE A 213 -0.79 16.94 -9.09
N SER A 214 0.13 16.02 -9.40
CA SER A 214 1.46 15.96 -8.76
C SER A 214 2.31 17.19 -9.10
N ALA A 215 2.20 17.72 -10.32
CA ALA A 215 2.90 18.93 -10.75
C ALA A 215 2.37 20.20 -10.06
N ILE A 216 1.06 20.30 -9.83
CA ILE A 216 0.42 21.48 -9.23
C ILE A 216 0.66 21.53 -7.72
N GLU A 217 0.56 20.40 -7.01
CA GLU A 217 0.64 20.36 -5.54
C GLU A 217 1.56 19.22 -5.05
N PRO A 218 2.89 19.43 -5.07
CA PRO A 218 3.88 18.41 -4.69
C PRO A 218 3.86 18.02 -3.20
N LYS A 219 3.13 18.76 -2.36
CA LYS A 219 2.88 18.40 -0.95
C LYS A 219 1.61 17.56 -0.75
N GLY A 220 0.92 17.23 -1.84
CA GLY A 220 -0.37 16.55 -1.84
C GLY A 220 -1.53 17.41 -1.37
N ILE A 221 -2.74 16.89 -1.54
CA ILE A 221 -4.02 17.56 -1.27
C ILE A 221 -4.12 18.01 0.20
N TRP A 222 -3.55 17.25 1.14
CA TRP A 222 -3.50 17.63 2.55
C TRP A 222 -2.64 18.87 2.82
N GLY A 223 -1.59 19.11 2.03
CA GLY A 223 -0.74 20.30 2.15
C GLY A 223 -1.49 21.61 1.92
N ILE A 224 -2.52 21.58 1.06
CA ILE A 224 -3.42 22.72 0.79
C ILE A 224 -4.28 23.02 2.02
N VAL A 225 -4.86 21.98 2.61
CA VAL A 225 -5.73 22.08 3.78
C VAL A 225 -4.96 22.64 4.98
N GLU A 226 -3.72 22.18 5.18
CA GLU A 226 -2.86 22.65 6.26
C GLU A 226 -2.40 24.11 6.06
N LYS A 227 -2.06 24.53 4.83
CA LYS A 227 -1.79 25.94 4.49
C LYS A 227 -3.01 26.83 4.76
N ARG A 228 -4.22 26.37 4.41
CA ARG A 228 -5.47 27.13 4.63
C ARG A 228 -5.80 27.24 6.13
N ARG A 229 -5.52 26.20 6.92
CA ARG A 229 -5.71 26.21 8.38
C ARG A 229 -4.69 27.10 9.10
N ARG A 230 -3.43 27.16 8.63
CA ARG A 230 -2.42 28.11 9.14
C ARG A 230 -2.78 29.56 8.81
N ARG A 231 -3.30 29.85 7.62
CA ARG A 231 -3.76 31.20 7.23
C ARG A 231 -5.01 31.70 7.97
N ARG A 232 -5.82 30.81 8.57
CA ARG A 232 -6.97 31.19 9.41
C ARG A 232 -6.62 31.36 10.90
N ARG A 233 -5.39 31.01 11.30
CA ARG A 233 -4.93 31.09 12.70
C ARG A 233 -3.94 32.24 12.92
N ASN A 234 -3.56 32.94 11.86
CA ASN A 234 -2.93 34.25 11.86
C ASN A 234 -3.95 35.27 11.38
#